data_AF-A0A1C0S8Q7-F1
#
_entry.id   AF-A0A1C0S8Q7-F1
#
_cell.length_a   1.000
_cell.length_b   1.000
_cell.length_c   1.000
_cell.angle_alpha   90.00
_cell.angle_beta   90.00
_cell.angle_gamma   90.00
#
_symmetry.space_group_name_H-M   'P 1'
#
loop_
_entity.id
_entity.type
_entity.pdbx_description
1 polymer ?
#
loop_
_entity_poly.entity_id
_entity_poly.type
_entity_poly.pdbx_seq_one_letter_code
_entity_poly.pdbx_strand_id
1 'polypeptide(L)'
;MPVRRKANKRRSGEVEAWAIYFQSGHDFFDELGSLGLTEESARPIAEETWRRIGADVITYLDRFYDGYHPPARPYWAEAEFGPADTRKRRPFTRASR
;
A
#
# COMPACT_ATOMS: atom_id res chain seq x y z
N MET A 1 16.82 6.82 -23.53
CA MET A 1 16.47 7.51 -22.26
C MET A 1 15.45 6.67 -21.49
N PRO A 2 15.64 6.38 -20.19
CA PRO A 2 14.67 5.62 -19.41
C PRO A 2 13.52 6.56 -19.03
N VAL A 3 12.30 6.22 -19.45
CA VAL A 3 11.10 6.98 -19.08
C VAL A 3 10.82 6.74 -17.60
N ARG A 4 11.12 7.71 -16.73
CA ARG A 4 10.66 7.73 -15.34
C ARG A 4 9.13 7.74 -15.37
N ARG A 5 8.51 6.60 -15.07
CA ARG A 5 7.05 6.50 -14.91
C ARG A 5 6.64 7.51 -13.83
N LYS A 6 5.85 8.52 -14.19
CA LYS A 6 5.24 9.44 -13.23
C LYS A 6 4.43 8.59 -12.24
N ALA A 7 4.85 8.57 -10.97
CA ALA A 7 4.02 8.05 -9.90
C ALA A 7 2.71 8.84 -9.93
N ASN A 8 1.59 8.12 -10.00
CA ASN A 8 0.28 8.76 -10.02
C ASN A 8 0.07 9.43 -8.66
N LYS A 9 0.22 10.77 -8.60
CA LYS A 9 0.23 11.55 -7.34
C LYS A 9 -1.02 11.31 -6.49
N ARG A 10 -2.16 10.96 -7.10
CA ARG A 10 -3.39 10.56 -6.40
C ARG A 10 -3.26 9.23 -5.65
N ARG A 11 -2.49 8.28 -6.19
CA ARG A 11 -2.20 6.99 -5.52
C ARG A 11 -1.18 7.14 -4.40
N SER A 12 -0.32 8.15 -4.47
CA SER A 12 0.68 8.40 -3.42
C SER A 12 0.00 8.72 -2.08
N GLY A 13 -1.01 9.59 -2.09
CA GLY A 13 -1.75 9.93 -0.85
C GLY A 13 -2.60 8.78 -0.32
N GLU A 14 -3.12 7.92 -1.20
CA GLU A 14 -3.86 6.72 -0.77
C GLU A 14 -2.92 5.67 -0.16
N VAL A 15 -1.74 5.44 -0.76
CA VAL A 15 -0.74 4.50 -0.22
C VAL A 15 -0.24 4.93 1.16
N GLU A 16 0.00 6.23 1.33
CA GLU A 16 0.42 6.82 2.62
C GLU A 16 -0.68 6.65 3.68
N ALA A 17 -1.92 7.06 3.37
CA ALA A 17 -3.06 6.95 4.28
C ALA A 17 -3.33 5.52 4.78
N TRP A 18 -3.08 4.52 3.94
CA TRP A 18 -3.28 3.12 4.30
C TRP A 18 -2.02 2.47 4.91
N ALA A 19 -0.85 3.09 4.84
CA ALA A 19 0.42 2.45 5.20
C ALA A 19 0.48 2.08 6.68
N ILE A 20 0.07 2.99 7.56
CA ILE A 20 0.10 2.77 9.00
C ILE A 20 -0.97 1.75 9.40
N TYR A 21 -2.18 1.86 8.87
CA TYR A 21 -3.24 0.89 9.11
C TYR A 21 -2.82 -0.53 8.69
N PHE A 22 -2.18 -0.70 7.53
CA PHE A 22 -1.71 -2.01 7.10
C PHE A 22 -0.51 -2.55 7.90
N GLN A 23 0.28 -1.66 8.50
CA GLN A 23 1.38 -2.03 9.36
C GLN A 23 0.89 -2.55 10.72
N SER A 24 0.00 -1.81 11.39
CA SER A 24 -0.38 -2.03 12.79
C SER A 24 -1.79 -2.55 13.03
N GLY A 25 -2.67 -2.47 12.02
CA GLY A 25 -4.10 -2.77 12.13
C GLY A 25 -4.95 -1.64 12.72
N HIS A 26 -4.34 -0.50 13.03
CA HIS A 26 -4.98 0.67 13.63
C HIS A 26 -4.59 1.95 12.90
N ASP A 27 -5.51 2.89 12.83
CA ASP A 27 -5.20 4.24 12.33
C ASP A 27 -4.76 5.11 13.49
N PHE A 28 -3.44 5.37 13.55
CA PHE A 28 -2.86 6.22 14.59
C PHE A 28 -2.88 7.70 14.25
N PHE A 29 -3.22 8.07 13.01
CA PHE A 29 -3.01 9.42 12.49
C PHE A 29 -4.27 10.07 11.91
N ASP A 30 -5.45 9.49 12.13
CA ASP A 30 -6.74 9.93 11.56
C ASP A 30 -6.70 10.09 10.02
N GLU A 31 -5.73 9.47 9.35
CA GLU A 31 -5.53 9.59 7.91
C GLU A 31 -6.65 8.86 7.15
N LEU A 32 -7.18 7.76 7.71
CA LEU A 32 -8.38 7.10 7.18
C LEU A 32 -9.64 7.96 7.36
N GLY A 33 -9.69 8.77 8.42
CA GLY A 33 -10.77 9.74 8.65
C GLY A 33 -10.90 10.74 7.50
N SER A 34 -9.77 11.13 6.91
CA SER A 34 -9.73 12.01 5.72
C SER A 34 -10.33 11.36 4.46
N LEU A 35 -10.40 10.02 4.43
CA LEU A 35 -11.07 9.23 3.39
C LEU A 35 -12.53 8.93 3.73
N GLY A 36 -13.04 9.45 4.86
CA GLY A 36 -14.38 9.19 5.36
C GLY A 36 -14.54 7.79 5.98
N LEU A 37 -13.43 7.18 6.40
CA LEU A 37 -13.42 5.84 6.98
C LEU A 37 -13.12 5.91 8.48
N THR A 38 -13.86 5.11 9.25
CA THR A 38 -13.54 4.77 10.64
C THR A 38 -12.84 3.41 10.70
N GLU A 39 -12.11 3.12 11.78
CA GLU A 39 -11.44 1.82 11.97
C GLU A 39 -12.41 0.62 11.78
N GLU A 40 -13.65 0.75 12.28
CA GLU A 40 -14.68 -0.29 12.16
C GLU A 40 -15.11 -0.52 10.70
N SER A 41 -15.27 0.55 9.93
CA SER A 41 -15.66 0.49 8.52
C SER A 41 -14.50 0.13 7.59
N ALA A 42 -13.26 0.34 8.05
CA ALA A 42 -12.06 0.18 7.24
C ALA A 42 -11.75 -1.30 6.96
N ARG A 43 -11.99 -2.21 7.91
CA ARG A 43 -11.59 -3.63 7.78
C ARG A 43 -12.04 -4.33 6.48
N PRO A 44 -13.32 -4.29 6.06
CA PRO A 44 -13.74 -4.90 4.79
C PRO A 44 -13.12 -4.22 3.56
N ILE A 45 -12.90 -2.90 3.62
CA ILE A 45 -12.29 -2.10 2.55
C ILE A 45 -10.77 -2.33 2.51
N ALA A 46 -10.18 -2.63 3.65
CA ALA A 46 -8.77 -2.89 3.84
C ALA A 46 -8.34 -4.15 3.09
N GLU A 47 -9.13 -5.22 3.10
CA GLU A 47 -8.81 -6.42 2.33
C GLU A 47 -8.76 -6.13 0.82
N GLU A 48 -9.80 -5.48 0.28
CA GLU A 48 -9.84 -5.12 -1.15
C GLU A 48 -8.68 -4.18 -1.51
N THR A 49 -8.42 -3.20 -0.64
CA THR A 49 -7.35 -2.22 -0.84
C THR A 49 -5.98 -2.89 -0.74
N TRP A 50 -5.78 -3.81 0.20
CA TRP A 50 -4.55 -4.57 0.37
C TRP A 50 -4.24 -5.41 -0.88
N ARG A 51 -5.26 -6.05 -1.46
CA ARG A 51 -5.14 -6.79 -2.74
C ARG A 51 -4.76 -5.87 -3.90
N ARG A 52 -5.17 -4.60 -3.87
CA ARG A 52 -4.99 -3.63 -4.95
C ARG A 52 -3.67 -2.86 -4.87
N ILE A 53 -3.27 -2.42 -3.68
CA ILE A 53 -2.12 -1.52 -3.45
C ILE A 53 -1.09 -2.07 -2.45
N GLY A 54 -1.29 -3.24 -1.85
CA GLY A 54 -0.42 -3.76 -0.79
C GLY A 54 1.06 -3.83 -1.17
N ALA A 55 1.39 -4.16 -2.43
CA ALA A 55 2.78 -4.15 -2.89
C ALA A 55 3.40 -2.73 -2.95
N ASP A 56 2.60 -1.72 -3.32
CA ASP A 56 3.05 -0.32 -3.33
C ASP A 56 3.18 0.21 -1.89
N VAL A 57 2.33 -0.24 -0.95
CA VAL A 57 2.43 0.05 0.49
C VAL A 57 3.70 -0.53 1.10
N ILE A 58 4.05 -1.78 0.80
CA ILE A 58 5.29 -2.39 1.28
C ILE A 58 6.50 -1.59 0.77
N THR A 59 6.51 -1.24 -0.52
CA THR A 59 7.57 -0.40 -1.10
C THR A 59 7.65 0.99 -0.44
N TYR A 60 6.50 1.55 -0.07
CA TYR A 60 6.44 2.82 0.66
C TYR A 60 7.03 2.69 2.06
N LEU A 61 6.63 1.67 2.82
CA LEU A 61 7.16 1.39 4.16
C LEU A 61 8.67 1.12 4.14
N ASP A 62 9.15 0.32 3.19
CA ASP A 62 10.59 0.08 3.01
C ASP A 62 11.38 1.38 2.79
N ARG A 63 10.81 2.34 2.06
CA ARG A 63 11.41 3.67 1.87
C ARG A 63 11.24 4.57 3.08
N PHE A 64 10.12 4.48 3.77
CA PHE A 64 9.82 5.27 4.95
C PHE A 64 10.77 4.93 6.11
N TYR A 65 11.11 3.64 6.25
CA TYR A 65 12.12 3.16 7.20
C TYR A 65 13.54 3.10 6.62
N ASP A 66 13.81 3.68 5.45
CA ASP A 66 15.16 3.73 4.91
C ASP A 66 16.07 4.54 5.85
N GLY A 67 17.09 3.89 6.43
CA GLY A 67 17.94 4.45 7.48
C GLY A 67 17.43 4.31 8.91
N TYR A 68 16.28 3.67 9.12
CA TYR A 68 15.71 3.32 10.43
C TYR A 68 15.55 1.80 10.58
N HIS A 69 15.28 1.31 11.80
CA HIS A 69 14.95 -0.09 12.01
C HIS A 69 13.50 -0.34 11.55
N PRO A 70 13.25 -1.06 10.45
CA PRO A 70 11.90 -1.37 10.05
C PRO A 70 11.24 -2.30 11.07
N PRO A 71 9.91 -2.21 11.24
CA PRO A 71 9.18 -3.14 12.09
C PRO A 71 9.29 -4.57 11.56
N ALA A 72 9.28 -5.53 12.47
CA ALA A 72 9.36 -6.94 12.14
C ALA A 72 8.17 -7.35 11.27
N ARG A 73 8.46 -8.07 10.18
CA ARG A 73 7.45 -8.69 9.31
C ARG A 73 7.00 -10.01 9.95
N PRO A 74 5.76 -10.46 9.73
CA PRO A 74 4.74 -9.90 8.84
C PRO A 74 4.08 -8.64 9.41
N TYR A 75 3.71 -7.71 8.53
CA TYR A 75 2.80 -6.62 8.92
C TYR A 75 1.41 -7.15 9.24
N TRP A 76 0.60 -6.38 9.98
CA TRP A 76 -0.76 -6.80 10.33
C TRP A 76 -1.57 -7.24 9.10
N ALA A 77 -1.52 -6.48 8.00
CA ALA A 77 -2.24 -6.81 6.77
C ALA A 77 -1.76 -8.12 6.11
N GLU A 78 -0.47 -8.45 6.23
CA GLU A 78 0.06 -9.73 5.74
C GLU A 78 -0.38 -10.90 6.62
N ALA A 79 -0.46 -10.70 7.93
CA ALA A 79 -0.93 -11.71 8.86
C ALA A 79 -2.45 -11.96 8.72
N GLU A 80 -3.23 -10.90 8.51
CA GLU A 80 -4.69 -10.96 8.44
C GLU A 80 -5.20 -11.40 7.07
N PHE A 81 -4.70 -10.81 5.98
CA PHE A 81 -5.20 -11.02 4.62
C PHE A 81 -4.29 -11.90 3.76
N GLY A 82 -3.11 -12.25 4.27
CA GLY A 82 -2.08 -12.96 3.52
C GLY A 82 -1.21 -12.03 2.66
N PRO A 83 -0.29 -12.61 1.85
CA PRO A 83 0.65 -11.83 1.05
C PRO A 83 -0.07 -10.92 0.06
N ALA A 84 0.36 -9.66 -0.02
CA ALA A 84 -0.14 -8.71 -1.02
C ALA A 84 0.01 -9.35 -2.42
N ASP A 85 -1.06 -9.36 -3.20
CA ASP A 85 -1.06 -9.95 -4.53
C ASP A 85 -0.02 -9.21 -5.37
N THR A 86 1.14 -9.84 -5.58
CA THR A 86 2.21 -9.36 -6.48
C THR A 86 1.79 -9.56 -7.93
N ARG A 87 0.49 -9.40 -8.23
CA ARG A 87 -0.13 -9.62 -9.53
C ARG A 87 0.71 -8.88 -10.54
N LYS A 88 1.52 -9.70 -11.23
CA LYS A 88 2.57 -9.32 -12.16
C LYS A 88 2.06 -8.10 -12.91
N ARG A 89 2.71 -6.94 -12.74
CA ARG A 89 2.60 -5.85 -13.70
C ARG A 89 2.95 -6.50 -15.04
N ARG A 90 1.95 -6.93 -15.81
CA ARG A 90 2.16 -7.50 -17.13
C ARG A 90 3.06 -6.50 -17.85
N PRO A 91 4.22 -6.91 -18.38
CA PRO A 91 4.96 -6.04 -19.26
C PRO A 91 3.99 -5.67 -20.37
N PHE A 92 3.69 -4.38 -20.48
CA PHE A 92 2.90 -3.83 -21.57
C PHE A 92 3.72 -4.05 -22.83
N THR A 93 3.56 -5.22 -23.47
CA THR A 93 4.18 -5.54 -24.75
C THR A 93 3.48 -4.68 -25.78
N ARG A 94 4.13 -3.54 -26.10
CA ARG A 94 3.73 -2.68 -27.20
C ARG A 94 4.02 -3.45 -28.50
N ALA A 95 3.00 -4.10 -29.05
CA ALA A 95 3.03 -4.60 -30.41
C ALA A 95 3.35 -3.42 -31.34
N SER A 96 4.56 -3.42 -31.90
CA SER A 96 4.95 -2.48 -32.95
C SER A 96 4.58 -3.12 -34.28
N ARG A 97 3.89 -2.33 -35.08
CA ARG A 97 3.39 -2.61 -36.42
C ARG A 97 4.52 -2.53 -37.44
#